data_AF-A0A0W8E1N3-F1
#
_entry.id   AF-A0A0W8E1N3-F1
#
_cell.length_a   1.000
_cell.length_b   1.000
_cell.length_c   1.000
_cell.angle_alpha   90.00
_cell.angle_beta   90.00
_cell.angle_gamma   90.00
#
_symmetry.space_group_name_H-M   'P 1'
#
loop_
_entity.id
_entity.type
_entity.pdbx_description
1 polymer ?
#
loop_
_entity_poly.entity_id
_entity_poly.type
_entity_poly.pdbx_seq_one_letter_code
_entity_poly.pdbx_strand_id
1 'polypeptide(L)'
;MVIQAVPVISWLSLVIFAWGIGWKGPVFITFLSLLPVSILTTVAGVRNLDKDILEMARLYKVPRSRVLRDIYLGSLLPFIAAILDVSIGQAWKVILVAEYLSGGSGLGVEILRMRMNIDFPGVWALTLIAVLLGIITERIIKLGLGRLSRQWTIV
;
A
#
# COMPACT_ATOMS: atom_id res chain seq x y z
N MET A 1 -14.47 -1.64 -7.33
CA MET A 1 -15.37 -2.35 -6.40
C MET A 1 -15.35 -3.86 -6.60
N VAL A 2 -15.38 -4.37 -7.84
CA VAL A 2 -15.33 -5.82 -8.12
C VAL A 2 -14.14 -6.53 -7.45
N ILE A 3 -12.94 -5.94 -7.50
CA ILE A 3 -11.73 -6.55 -6.89
C ILE A 3 -11.83 -6.68 -5.36
N GLN A 4 -12.45 -5.70 -4.68
CA GLN A 4 -12.64 -5.72 -3.22
C GLN A 4 -13.78 -6.65 -2.78
N ALA A 5 -14.72 -6.94 -3.67
CA ALA A 5 -15.83 -7.84 -3.37
C ALA A 5 -15.40 -9.32 -3.32
N VAL A 6 -14.31 -9.66 -4.01
CA VAL A 6 -13.77 -11.02 -3.99
C VAL A 6 -13.04 -11.25 -2.65
N PRO A 7 -13.43 -12.27 -1.87
CA PRO A 7 -12.75 -12.61 -0.63
C PRO A 7 -11.27 -12.88 -0.84
N VAL A 8 -10.43 -12.45 0.10
CA VAL A 8 -8.97 -12.66 0.06
C VAL A 8 -8.61 -14.14 -0.11
N ILE A 9 -9.36 -15.03 0.53
CA ILE A 9 -9.15 -16.48 0.43
C ILE A 9 -9.45 -17.04 -0.96
N SER A 10 -10.35 -16.42 -1.73
CA SER A 10 -10.62 -16.83 -3.11
C SER A 10 -9.44 -16.48 -4.02
N TRP A 11 -8.85 -15.30 -3.85
CA TRP A 11 -7.61 -14.92 -4.54
C TRP A 11 -6.46 -15.85 -4.19
N LEU A 12 -6.36 -16.24 -2.91
CA LEU A 12 -5.35 -17.17 -2.45
C LEU A 12 -5.44 -18.53 -3.17
N SER A 13 -6.63 -19.11 -3.26
CA SER A 13 -6.81 -20.39 -3.97
C SER A 13 -6.36 -20.32 -5.43
N LEU A 14 -6.70 -19.25 -6.13
CA LEU A 14 -6.28 -19.05 -7.53
C LEU A 14 -4.76 -18.91 -7.67
N VAL A 15 -4.15 -18.16 -6.76
CA VAL A 15 -2.72 -17.90 -6.72
C VAL A 15 -1.92 -19.17 -6.41
N ILE A 16 -2.38 -19.97 -5.44
CA ILE A 16 -1.75 -21.25 -5.11
C ILE A 16 -1.91 -22.23 -6.29
N PHE A 17 -3.07 -22.24 -6.95
CA PHE A 17 -3.28 -23.07 -8.13
C PHE A 17 -2.36 -22.68 -9.29
N ALA A 18 -2.15 -21.38 -9.52
CA ALA A 18 -1.34 -20.88 -10.62
C ALA A 18 0.17 -20.96 -10.38
N TRP A 19 0.64 -20.63 -9.17
CA TRP A 19 2.07 -20.48 -8.85
C TRP A 19 2.59 -21.44 -7.78
N GLY A 20 1.71 -22.26 -7.17
CA GLY A 20 2.06 -23.10 -6.03
C GLY A 20 2.20 -22.30 -4.73
N ILE A 21 2.65 -23.00 -3.67
CA ILE A 21 2.93 -22.41 -2.37
C ILE A 21 4.26 -21.65 -2.43
N GLY A 22 4.28 -20.40 -1.99
CA GLY A 22 5.48 -19.58 -1.92
C GLY A 22 5.21 -18.10 -1.66
N TRP A 23 6.28 -17.29 -1.69
CA TRP A 23 6.24 -15.86 -1.38
C TRP A 23 5.48 -15.01 -2.42
N LYS A 24 5.40 -15.47 -3.67
CA LYS A 24 4.77 -14.73 -4.78
C LYS A 24 3.29 -14.46 -4.49
N GLY A 25 2.62 -15.39 -3.81
CA GLY A 25 1.19 -15.31 -3.58
C GLY A 25 0.78 -14.20 -2.62
N PRO A 26 1.31 -14.19 -1.38
CA PRO A 26 1.06 -13.09 -0.44
C PRO A 26 1.37 -11.70 -1.01
N VAL A 27 2.45 -11.57 -1.80
CA VAL A 27 2.81 -10.30 -2.46
C VAL A 27 1.76 -9.89 -3.49
N PHE A 28 1.33 -10.81 -4.36
CA PHE A 28 0.33 -10.52 -5.39
C PHE A 28 -1.03 -10.14 -4.78
N ILE A 29 -1.47 -10.87 -3.75
CA ILE A 29 -2.74 -10.60 -3.05
C ILE A 29 -2.69 -9.23 -2.37
N THR A 30 -1.57 -8.91 -1.72
CA THR A 30 -1.37 -7.60 -1.08
C THR A 30 -1.44 -6.49 -2.11
N PHE A 31 -0.73 -6.62 -3.24
CA PHE A 31 -0.79 -5.66 -4.34
C PHE A 31 -2.23 -5.46 -4.86
N LEU A 32 -2.94 -6.56 -5.13
CA LEU A 32 -4.30 -6.51 -5.65
C LEU A 32 -5.29 -5.87 -4.66
N SER A 33 -5.08 -6.07 -3.35
CA SER A 33 -5.91 -5.47 -2.30
C SER A 33 -5.74 -3.96 -2.18
N LEU A 34 -4.54 -3.44 -2.48
CA LEU A 34 -4.20 -2.02 -2.36
C LEU A 34 -4.55 -1.23 -3.63
N LEU A 35 -4.59 -1.90 -4.80
CA LEU A 35 -4.89 -1.26 -6.08
C LEU A 35 -6.15 -0.38 -6.05
N PRO A 36 -7.32 -0.85 -5.58
CA PRO A 36 -8.54 -0.04 -5.61
C PRO A 36 -8.42 1.22 -4.74
N VAL A 37 -7.78 1.12 -3.58
CA VAL A 37 -7.55 2.26 -2.67
C VAL A 37 -6.63 3.26 -3.35
N SER A 38 -5.51 2.81 -3.94
CA SER A 38 -4.60 3.71 -4.65
C SER A 38 -5.26 4.44 -5.82
N ILE A 39 -6.09 3.76 -6.61
CA ILE A 39 -6.77 4.37 -7.77
C ILE A 39 -7.78 5.41 -7.30
N LEU A 40 -8.63 5.07 -6.33
CA LEU A 40 -9.68 5.98 -5.83
C LEU A 40 -9.07 7.25 -5.22
N THR A 41 -8.03 7.11 -4.41
CA THR A 41 -7.35 8.26 -3.80
C THR A 41 -6.63 9.10 -4.85
N THR A 42 -6.06 8.48 -5.89
CA THR A 42 -5.44 9.21 -7.01
C THR A 42 -6.49 10.00 -7.80
N VAL A 43 -7.64 9.38 -8.12
CA VAL A 43 -8.73 10.05 -8.84
C VAL A 43 -9.28 11.22 -8.02
N ALA A 44 -9.45 11.05 -6.70
CA ALA A 44 -9.83 12.14 -5.81
C ALA A 44 -8.78 13.26 -5.81
N GLY A 45 -7.48 12.92 -5.83
CA GLY A 45 -6.40 13.89 -5.91
C GLY A 45 -6.38 14.70 -7.19
N VAL A 46 -6.56 14.05 -8.34
CA VAL A 46 -6.65 14.74 -9.63
C VAL A 46 -7.89 15.65 -9.69
N ARG A 47 -9.02 15.21 -9.13
CA ARG A 47 -10.27 15.98 -9.15
C ARG A 47 -10.25 17.19 -8.23
N ASN A 48 -9.41 17.16 -7.19
CA ASN A 48 -9.18 18.27 -6.27
C ASN A 48 -8.12 19.27 -6.75
N LEU A 49 -7.56 19.11 -7.97
CA LEU A 49 -6.72 20.17 -8.54
C LEU A 49 -7.54 21.44 -8.70
N ASP A 50 -6.94 22.54 -8.27
CA ASP A 50 -7.49 23.86 -8.49
C ASP A 50 -7.52 24.18 -10.00
N LYS A 51 -8.71 24.50 -10.48
CA LYS A 51 -8.92 24.87 -11.89
C LYS A 51 -8.25 26.20 -12.20
N ASP A 52 -8.12 27.09 -11.22
CA ASP A 52 -7.55 28.42 -11.38
C ASP A 52 -6.05 28.32 -11.73
N ILE A 53 -5.33 27.34 -11.15
CA ILE A 53 -3.93 27.06 -11.47
C ILE A 53 -3.77 26.60 -12.94
N LEU A 54 -4.71 25.79 -13.43
CA LEU A 54 -4.71 25.33 -14.83
C LEU A 54 -5.08 26.45 -15.81
N GLU A 55 -5.99 27.33 -15.43
CA GLU A 55 -6.36 28.51 -16.22
C GLU A 55 -5.20 29.51 -16.31
N MET A 56 -4.51 29.78 -15.20
CA MET A 56 -3.30 30.60 -15.17
C MET A 56 -2.22 30.01 -16.07
N ALA A 57 -1.95 28.71 -15.99
CA ALA A 57 -0.97 28.07 -16.87
C ALA A 57 -1.31 28.21 -18.36
N ARG A 58 -2.61 28.22 -18.69
CA ARG A 58 -3.10 28.44 -20.06
C ARG A 58 -2.93 29.90 -20.49
N LEU A 59 -3.22 30.87 -19.62
CA LEU A 59 -3.03 32.31 -19.87
C LEU A 59 -1.56 32.65 -20.14
N TYR A 60 -0.64 32.09 -19.35
CA TYR A 60 0.81 32.28 -19.49
C TYR A 60 1.45 31.41 -20.59
N LYS A 61 0.65 30.68 -21.40
CA LYS A 61 1.12 29.79 -22.48
C LYS A 61 2.23 28.82 -22.03
N VAL A 62 2.10 28.27 -20.83
CA VAL A 62 3.07 27.32 -20.26
C VAL A 62 3.09 26.05 -21.13
N PRO A 63 4.27 25.53 -21.51
CA PRO A 63 4.36 24.32 -22.33
C PRO A 63 3.76 23.12 -21.61
N ARG A 64 3.09 22.23 -22.36
CA ARG A 64 2.38 21.05 -21.82
C ARG A 64 3.26 20.15 -20.95
N SER A 65 4.55 20.03 -21.28
CA SER A 65 5.52 19.26 -20.49
C SER A 65 5.73 19.84 -19.09
N ARG A 66 5.76 21.17 -18.96
CA ARG A 66 5.91 21.87 -17.67
C ARG A 66 4.62 21.83 -16.87
N VAL A 67 3.46 21.91 -17.53
CA VAL A 67 2.16 21.68 -16.88
C VAL A 67 2.08 20.26 -16.28
N LEU A 68 2.50 19.24 -17.02
CA LEU A 68 2.47 17.85 -16.53
C LEU A 68 3.41 17.64 -15.33
N ARG A 69 4.61 18.23 -15.37
CA ARG A 69 5.64 18.01 -14.35
C ARG A 69 5.48 18.88 -13.10
N ASP A 70 5.18 20.16 -13.27
CA ASP A 70 5.24 21.11 -12.17
C ASP A 70 3.86 21.30 -11.53
N ILE A 71 2.78 21.24 -12.33
CA ILE A 71 1.41 21.41 -11.84
C ILE A 71 0.83 20.05 -11.44
N TYR A 72 0.69 19.11 -12.38
CA TYR A 72 0.06 17.81 -12.08
C TYR A 72 0.90 16.96 -11.11
N LEU A 73 2.16 16.71 -11.44
CA LEU A 73 3.04 15.91 -10.57
C LEU A 73 3.27 16.57 -9.21
N GLY A 74 3.46 17.90 -9.17
CA GLY A 74 3.61 18.65 -7.92
C GLY A 74 2.39 18.56 -7.00
N SER A 75 1.20 18.81 -7.55
CA SER A 75 -0.06 18.72 -6.79
C SER A 75 -0.46 17.29 -6.40
N LEU A 76 0.01 16.27 -7.12
CA LEU A 76 -0.24 14.86 -6.79
C LEU A 76 0.67 14.33 -5.69
N LEU A 77 1.82 14.95 -5.41
CA LEU A 77 2.73 14.52 -4.33
C LEU A 77 2.07 14.36 -2.95
N PRO A 78 1.27 15.31 -2.42
CA PRO A 78 0.58 15.12 -1.15
C PRO A 78 -0.40 13.94 -1.19
N PHE A 79 -1.05 13.69 -2.33
CA PHE A 79 -1.91 12.52 -2.50
C PHE A 79 -1.13 11.22 -2.54
N ILE A 80 0.02 11.17 -3.22
CA ILE A 80 0.92 10.01 -3.22
C ILE A 80 1.41 9.70 -1.80
N ALA A 81 1.78 10.74 -1.04
CA ALA A 81 2.18 10.58 0.36
C ALA A 81 1.03 10.01 1.21
N ALA A 82 -0.19 10.49 1.02
CA ALA A 82 -1.38 9.97 1.70
C ALA A 82 -1.69 8.51 1.31
N ILE A 83 -1.57 8.17 0.01
CA ILE A 83 -1.74 6.80 -0.48
C ILE A 83 -0.75 5.87 0.22
N LEU A 84 0.53 6.25 0.26
CA LEU A 84 1.57 5.43 0.86
C LEU A 84 1.33 5.23 2.35
N ASP A 85 0.99 6.28 3.08
CA ASP A 85 0.67 6.21 4.52
C ASP A 85 -0.40 5.15 4.81
N VAL A 86 -1.56 5.27 4.15
CA VAL A 86 -2.67 4.32 4.33
C VAL A 86 -2.29 2.92 3.84
N SER A 87 -1.62 2.84 2.70
CA SER A 87 -1.32 1.55 2.05
C SER A 87 -0.31 0.72 2.82
N ILE A 88 0.68 1.32 3.50
CA ILE A 88 1.70 0.57 4.24
C ILE A 88 1.10 -0.15 5.44
N GLY A 89 0.30 0.54 6.25
CA GLY A 89 -0.36 -0.06 7.40
C GLY A 89 -1.34 -1.15 6.99
N GLN A 90 -1.99 -1.00 5.83
CA GLN A 90 -2.89 -2.02 5.28
C GLN A 90 -2.12 -3.20 4.65
N ALA A 91 -1.00 -2.94 3.97
CA ALA A 91 -0.16 -3.96 3.35
C ALA A 91 0.31 -4.99 4.37
N TRP A 92 0.78 -4.54 5.54
CA TRP A 92 1.23 -5.42 6.63
C TRP A 92 0.14 -6.37 7.12
N LYS A 93 -1.09 -5.89 7.24
CA LYS A 93 -2.21 -6.71 7.70
C LYS A 93 -2.56 -7.77 6.64
N VAL A 94 -2.63 -7.35 5.38
CA VAL A 94 -3.01 -8.25 4.28
C VAL A 94 -1.92 -9.29 4.03
N ILE A 95 -0.64 -8.91 4.02
CA ILE A 95 0.46 -9.84 3.76
C ILE A 95 0.57 -10.90 4.85
N LEU A 96 0.43 -10.53 6.13
CA LEU A 96 0.46 -11.50 7.25
C LEU A 96 -0.69 -12.49 7.17
N VAL A 97 -1.90 -12.03 6.86
CA VAL A 97 -3.06 -12.92 6.66
C VAL A 97 -2.83 -13.83 5.45
N ALA A 98 -2.30 -13.30 4.35
CA ALA A 98 -2.02 -14.09 3.17
C ALA A 98 -0.92 -15.14 3.42
N GLU A 99 0.17 -14.79 4.11
CA GLU A 99 1.20 -15.74 4.55
C GLU A 99 0.59 -16.83 5.44
N TYR A 100 -0.17 -16.43 6.45
CA TYR A 100 -0.85 -17.32 7.39
C TYR A 100 -1.73 -18.36 6.68
N LEU A 101 -2.45 -17.94 5.64
CA LEU A 101 -3.32 -18.85 4.89
C LEU A 101 -2.59 -19.65 3.79
N SER A 102 -1.47 -19.14 3.25
CA SER A 102 -0.76 -19.76 2.12
C SER A 102 0.06 -21.00 2.48
N GLY A 103 0.49 -21.14 3.74
CA GLY A 103 1.26 -22.30 4.23
C GLY A 103 2.70 -22.41 3.73
N GLY A 104 3.26 -21.36 3.13
CA GLY A 104 4.65 -21.32 2.66
C GLY A 104 5.66 -20.95 3.75
N SER A 105 6.34 -19.82 3.57
CA SER A 105 7.27 -19.24 4.55
C SER A 105 6.80 -17.85 4.95
N GLY A 106 7.03 -17.44 6.19
CA GLY A 106 6.74 -16.09 6.65
C GLY A 106 6.29 -16.05 8.11
N LEU A 107 6.17 -14.85 8.65
CA LEU A 107 5.72 -14.65 10.03
C LEU A 107 4.29 -15.16 10.21
N GLY A 108 3.43 -14.99 9.20
CA GLY A 108 2.07 -15.52 9.24
C GLY A 108 2.04 -17.05 9.38
N VAL A 109 2.96 -17.76 8.72
CA VAL A 109 3.04 -19.22 8.79
C VAL A 109 3.52 -19.70 10.16
N GLU A 110 4.48 -18.99 10.76
CA GLU A 110 4.95 -19.34 12.11
C GLU A 110 3.88 -19.08 13.17
N ILE A 111 3.08 -18.02 13.03
CA ILE A 111 1.90 -17.80 13.89
C ILE A 111 0.92 -18.98 13.75
N LEU A 112 0.67 -19.45 12.52
CA LEU A 112 -0.15 -20.62 12.29
C LEU A 112 0.43 -21.87 12.97
N ARG A 113 1.75 -22.07 12.90
CA ARG A 113 2.45 -23.20 13.53
C ARG A 113 2.31 -23.20 15.05
N MET A 114 2.53 -22.05 15.70
CA MET A 114 2.34 -21.91 17.15
C MET A 114 0.89 -22.17 17.56
N ARG A 115 -0.08 -21.68 16.76
CA ARG A 115 -1.50 -21.97 16.97
C ARG A 115 -1.81 -23.47 16.86
N MET A 116 -1.25 -24.18 15.87
CA MET A 116 -1.45 -25.63 15.74
C MET A 116 -0.90 -26.41 16.93
N ASN A 117 0.19 -25.92 17.54
CA ASN A 117 0.78 -26.50 18.74
C ASN A 117 0.10 -26.06 20.05
N ILE A 118 -0.97 -25.25 19.98
CA ILE A 118 -1.68 -24.69 21.14
C ILE A 118 -0.74 -23.84 22.04
N ASP A 119 0.33 -23.28 21.44
CA ASP A 119 1.28 -22.41 22.12
C ASP A 119 0.78 -20.95 22.08
N PHE A 120 -0.08 -20.61 23.03
CA PHE A 120 -0.60 -19.25 23.19
C PHE A 120 0.50 -18.20 23.43
N PRO A 121 1.48 -18.41 24.34
CA PRO A 121 2.61 -17.50 24.50
C PRO A 121 3.36 -17.25 23.19
N GLY A 122 3.62 -18.29 22.41
CA GLY A 122 4.29 -18.20 21.11
C GLY A 122 3.51 -17.35 20.10
N VAL A 123 2.19 -17.53 20.00
CA VAL A 123 1.32 -16.71 19.13
C VAL A 123 1.39 -15.23 19.51
N TRP A 124 1.33 -14.90 20.81
CA TRP A 124 1.42 -13.51 21.27
C TRP A 124 2.79 -12.90 21.02
N ALA A 125 3.87 -13.64 21.27
CA ALA A 125 5.24 -13.19 21.01
C ALA A 125 5.45 -12.85 19.52
N LEU A 126 5.04 -13.75 18.62
CA LEU A 126 5.13 -13.51 17.17
C LEU A 126 4.24 -12.36 16.70
N THR A 127 3.04 -12.21 17.29
CA THR A 127 2.14 -11.09 16.99
C THR A 127 2.78 -9.75 17.39
N LEU A 128 3.42 -9.67 18.56
CA LEU A 128 4.14 -8.47 19.00
C LEU A 128 5.31 -8.15 18.06
N ILE A 129 6.07 -9.17 17.62
CA ILE A 129 7.15 -9.00 16.64
C ILE A 129 6.60 -8.46 15.32
N ALA A 130 5.49 -9.00 14.83
CA ALA A 130 4.86 -8.54 13.60
C ALA A 130 4.38 -7.08 13.70
N VAL A 131 3.80 -6.68 14.84
CA VAL A 131 3.41 -5.28 15.11
C VAL A 131 4.62 -4.36 15.14
N LEU A 132 5.70 -4.75 15.81
CA LEU A 132 6.93 -3.97 15.89
C LEU A 132 7.56 -3.77 14.51
N LEU A 133 7.67 -4.82 13.70
CA LEU A 133 8.18 -4.74 12.33
C LEU A 133 7.29 -3.86 11.44
N GLY A 134 5.97 -3.98 11.59
CA GLY A 134 5.00 -3.11 10.91
C GLY A 134 5.23 -1.64 11.23
N ILE A 135 5.34 -1.29 12.51
CA ILE A 135 5.57 0.09 12.95
C ILE A 135 6.93 0.62 12.47
N ILE A 136 7.98 -0.20 12.57
CA ILE A 136 9.34 0.19 12.16
C ILE A 136 9.36 0.52 10.66
N THR A 137 8.82 -0.37 9.83
CA THR A 137 8.79 -0.16 8.37
C THR A 137 7.90 1.01 7.98
N GLU A 138 6.74 1.18 8.60
CA GLU A 138 5.88 2.35 8.41
C GLU A 138 6.64 3.64 8.73
N ARG A 139 7.36 3.67 9.85
CA ARG A 139 8.15 4.85 10.26
C ARG A 139 9.30 5.14 9.29
N ILE A 140 10.02 4.12 8.84
CA ILE A 140 11.12 4.26 7.87
C ILE A 140 10.60 4.88 6.56
N ILE A 141 9.49 4.36 6.03
CA ILE A 141 8.93 4.86 4.77
C ILE A 141 8.39 6.29 4.95
N LYS A 142 7.70 6.58 6.05
CA LYS A 142 7.24 7.94 6.39
C LYS A 142 8.39 8.95 6.49
N LEU A 143 9.50 8.57 7.12
CA LEU A 143 10.69 9.41 7.19
C LEU A 143 11.31 9.65 5.81
N GLY A 144 11.33 8.64 4.94
CA GLY A 144 11.75 8.78 3.55
C GLY A 144 10.87 9.75 2.76
N LEU A 145 9.55 9.62 2.91
CA LEU A 145 8.57 10.47 2.24
C LEU A 145 8.58 11.91 2.74
N GLY A 146 8.72 12.12 4.05
CA GLY A 146 8.78 13.45 4.65
C GLY A 146 9.97 14.28 4.17
N ARG A 147 11.07 13.63 3.75
CA ARG A 147 12.21 14.32 3.11
C ARG A 147 11.88 14.78 1.69
N LEU A 148 11.09 14.01 0.95
CA LEU A 148 10.72 14.32 -0.44
C LEU A 148 9.57 15.33 -0.51
N SER A 149 8.57 15.24 0.37
CA SER A 149 7.42 16.17 0.36
C SER A 149 7.83 17.59 0.76
N ARG A 150 8.78 17.73 1.71
CA ARG A 150 9.31 19.04 2.15
C ARG A 150 9.91 19.89 1.03
N GLN A 151 10.36 19.28 -0.07
CA GLN A 151 10.91 20.00 -1.22
C GLN A 151 9.84 20.67 -2.10
N TRP A 152 8.58 20.24 -1.98
CA TRP A 152 7.48 20.67 -2.84
C TRP A 152 6.39 21.48 -2.10
N THR A 153 6.39 21.51 -0.77
CA THR A 153 5.44 22.30 0.06
C THR A 153 5.80 23.80 0.17
N ILE A 154 6.74 24.31 -0.64
CA ILE A 154 7.18 25.72 -0.61
C ILE A 154 6.63 26.52 -1.81
N VAL A 155 5.48 26.12 -2.36
CA VAL A 155 4.69 26.94 -3.29
C VAL A 155 3.26 26.97 -2.80
#